data_AF-A0A951GM09-F1
#
_entry.id   AF-A0A951GM09-F1
#
_cell.length_a   1.000
_cell.length_b   1.000
_cell.length_c   1.000
_cell.angle_alpha   90.00
_cell.angle_beta   90.00
_cell.angle_gamma   90.00
#
_symmetry.space_group_name_H-M   'P 1'
#
loop_
_entity.id
_entity.type
_entity.pdbx_description
1 polymer ?
#
loop_
_entity_poly.entity_id
_entity_poly.type
_entity_poly.pdbx_seq_one_letter_code
_entity_poly.pdbx_strand_id
1 'polypeptide(L)'
;MGSMSLMHWLVVLAIVLVLFGAGKLPRVMGDFAKGIKAFKAGMQEEETPEAHNATPTGPTPAQVIPPGAAGPSPVGISERQRERA
;
A
#
# COMPACT_ATOMS: atom_id res chain seq x y z
N MET A 1 -12.11 4.73 -40.12
CA MET A 1 -13.01 3.97 -39.22
C MET A 1 -12.30 3.71 -37.89
N GLY A 2 -12.28 4.67 -36.97
CA GLY A 2 -11.44 4.55 -35.74
C GLY A 2 -11.84 5.45 -34.57
N SER A 3 -12.84 6.32 -34.77
CA SER A 3 -13.29 7.30 -33.77
C SER A 3 -14.34 6.76 -32.80
N MET A 4 -14.92 5.58 -33.05
CA MET A 4 -15.97 4.99 -32.20
C MET A 4 -15.44 3.99 -31.16
N SER A 5 -14.17 3.59 -31.20
CA SER A 5 -13.68 2.53 -30.29
C SER A 5 -13.17 3.10 -28.97
N LEU A 6 -12.24 4.05 -29.02
CA LEU A 6 -11.60 4.56 -27.81
C LEU A 6 -12.52 5.44 -26.96
N MET A 7 -13.29 6.33 -27.61
CA MET A 7 -14.24 7.21 -26.92
C MET A 7 -15.44 6.44 -26.36
N HIS A 8 -15.91 5.37 -27.03
CA HIS A 8 -16.99 4.54 -26.50
C HIS A 8 -16.56 3.81 -25.23
N TRP A 9 -15.36 3.21 -25.20
CA TRP A 9 -14.83 2.59 -23.99
C TRP A 9 -14.71 3.56 -22.82
N LEU A 10 -14.31 4.81 -23.08
CA LEU A 10 -14.26 5.86 -22.05
C LEU A 10 -15.66 6.20 -21.51
N VAL A 11 -16.67 6.32 -22.39
CA VAL A 11 -18.06 6.60 -22.01
C VAL A 11 -18.68 5.45 -21.23
N VAL A 12 -18.43 4.19 -21.64
CA VAL A 12 -18.91 3.02 -20.91
C VAL A 12 -18.30 2.96 -19.52
N LEU A 13 -17.00 3.23 -19.39
CA LEU A 13 -16.32 3.25 -18.09
C LEU A 13 -16.89 4.33 -17.17
N ALA A 14 -17.19 5.52 -17.73
CA ALA A 14 -17.82 6.61 -16.99
C ALA A 14 -19.21 6.22 -16.48
N ILE A 15 -20.06 5.60 -17.32
CA ILE A 15 -21.40 5.14 -16.93
C ILE A 15 -21.32 4.09 -15.82
N VAL A 16 -20.41 3.13 -15.92
CA VAL A 16 -20.20 2.10 -14.90
C VAL A 16 -19.76 2.71 -13.58
N LEU A 17 -18.84 3.69 -13.60
CA LEU A 17 -18.42 4.43 -12.39
C LEU A 17 -19.59 5.18 -11.75
N VAL A 18 -20.50 5.75 -12.53
CA VAL A 18 -21.68 6.47 -12.02
C VAL A 18 -22.70 5.50 -11.42
N LEU A 19 -22.96 4.35 -12.05
CA LEU A 19 -23.87 3.32 -11.55
C LEU A 19 -23.35 2.62 -10.29
N PHE A 20 -22.06 2.29 -10.26
CA PHE A 20 -21.43 1.62 -9.12
C PHE A 20 -21.01 2.59 -8.02
N GLY A 21 -20.73 3.85 -8.36
CA GLY A 21 -20.18 4.86 -7.46
C GLY A 21 -18.70 4.64 -7.12
N ALA A 22 -18.02 5.71 -6.71
CA ALA A 22 -16.59 5.70 -6.37
C ALA A 22 -16.22 4.83 -5.14
N GLY A 23 -17.21 4.39 -4.34
CA GLY A 23 -16.96 3.59 -3.13
C GLY A 23 -16.95 2.07 -3.35
N LYS A 24 -17.68 1.57 -4.34
CA LYS A 24 -17.81 0.12 -4.58
C LYS A 24 -16.73 -0.41 -5.51
N LEU A 25 -16.37 0.37 -6.53
CA LEU A 25 -15.40 -0.06 -7.55
C LEU A 25 -14.00 -0.33 -6.98
N PRO A 26 -13.39 0.52 -6.13
CA PRO A 26 -12.05 0.27 -5.58
C PRO A 26 -12.02 -0.92 -4.61
N ARG A 27 -13.12 -1.15 -3.87
CA ARG A 27 -13.20 -2.26 -2.93
C ARG A 27 -13.29 -3.60 -3.66
N VAL A 28 -14.17 -3.69 -4.66
CA VAL A 28 -14.31 -4.89 -5.50
C VAL A 28 -13.05 -5.11 -6.35
N MET A 29 -12.47 -4.06 -6.95
CA MET A 29 -11.20 -4.20 -7.67
C MET A 29 -10.04 -4.59 -6.76
N GLY A 30 -10.01 -4.14 -5.51
CA GLY A 30 -8.98 -4.54 -4.54
C GLY A 30 -9.03 -6.05 -4.24
N ASP A 31 -10.21 -6.60 -4.01
CA ASP A 31 -10.39 -8.03 -3.75
C ASP A 31 -10.14 -8.87 -5.01
N PHE A 32 -10.59 -8.39 -6.18
CA PHE A 32 -10.36 -9.05 -7.47
C PHE A 32 -8.87 -9.03 -7.87
N ALA A 33 -8.18 -7.90 -7.68
CA ALA A 33 -6.75 -7.76 -7.98
C ALA A 33 -5.88 -8.64 -7.08
N LYS A 34 -6.24 -8.80 -5.79
CA LYS A 34 -5.55 -9.73 -4.89
C LYS A 34 -5.68 -11.18 -5.37
N GLY A 35 -6.87 -11.60 -5.82
CA GLY A 35 -7.09 -12.94 -6.37
C GLY A 35 -6.26 -13.21 -7.63
N ILE A 36 -6.25 -12.26 -8.58
CA ILE A 36 -5.44 -12.37 -9.81
C ILE A 36 -3.94 -12.34 -9.48
N LYS A 37 -3.51 -11.50 -8.54
CA LYS A 37 -2.09 -11.43 -8.12
C LYS A 37 -1.63 -12.71 -7.44
N ALA A 38 -2.45 -13.31 -6.57
CA ALA A 38 -2.16 -14.59 -5.95
C ALA A 38 -2.12 -15.73 -6.97
N PHE A 39 -3.02 -15.73 -7.95
CA PHE A 39 -3.01 -16.70 -9.05
C PHE A 39 -1.73 -16.59 -9.89
N LYS A 40 -1.33 -15.36 -10.25
CA LYS A 40 -0.10 -15.14 -11.01
C LYS A 40 1.17 -15.43 -10.19
N ALA A 41 1.17 -15.11 -8.90
CA ALA A 41 2.28 -15.43 -8.01
C ALA A 41 2.45 -16.95 -7.86
N GLY A 42 1.38 -17.70 -7.61
CA GLY A 42 1.43 -19.15 -7.51
C GLY A 42 1.87 -19.84 -8.81
N MET A 43 1.51 -19.29 -9.96
CA MET A 43 1.94 -19.80 -11.27
C MET A 43 3.41 -19.46 -11.59
N GLN A 44 3.95 -18.35 -11.06
CA GLN A 44 5.37 -18.02 -11.19
C GLN A 44 6.25 -18.72 -10.13
N GLU A 45 5.69 -19.11 -8.99
CA GLU A 45 6.41 -19.83 -7.93
C GLU A 45 6.77 -21.28 -8.36
N GLU A 46 6.03 -21.85 -9.33
CA GLU A 46 6.44 -23.07 -10.03
C GLU A 46 7.68 -22.88 -10.93
N GLU A 47 7.97 -21.64 -11.36
CA GLU A 47 9.10 -21.32 -12.25
C GLU A 47 10.28 -20.64 -11.54
N THR A 48 10.08 -19.96 -10.40
CA THR A 48 11.16 -19.37 -9.59
C THR A 48 10.69 -19.17 -8.14
N PRO A 49 11.35 -19.79 -7.14
CA PRO A 49 11.02 -19.57 -5.75
C PRO A 49 11.67 -18.26 -5.33
N GLU A 50 10.99 -17.11 -5.35
CA GLU A 50 11.26 -15.90 -4.53
C GLU A 50 10.34 -14.74 -4.99
N ALA A 51 9.14 -14.57 -4.41
CA ALA A 51 8.36 -13.33 -4.59
C ALA A 51 7.33 -13.08 -3.47
N HIS A 52 7.76 -13.13 -2.20
CA HIS A 52 6.94 -12.64 -1.09
C HIS A 52 7.10 -11.12 -0.97
N ASN A 53 6.15 -10.34 -1.49
CA ASN A 53 5.73 -9.04 -0.94
C ASN A 53 4.54 -8.44 -1.73
N ALA A 54 3.33 -8.68 -1.25
CA ALA A 54 2.14 -7.95 -1.68
C ALA A 54 1.35 -7.47 -0.46
N THR A 55 1.99 -6.70 0.40
CA THR A 55 1.32 -5.93 1.45
C THR A 55 0.42 -4.88 0.78
N PRO A 56 -0.90 -4.86 1.05
CA PRO A 56 -1.76 -3.77 0.62
C PRO A 56 -1.48 -2.56 1.52
N THR A 57 -0.59 -1.67 1.07
CA THR A 57 -0.48 -0.31 1.63
C THR A 57 -1.80 0.41 1.36
N GLY A 58 -2.63 0.52 2.39
CA GLY A 58 -3.68 1.52 2.47
C GLY A 58 -3.08 2.94 2.44
N PRO A 59 -3.89 3.97 2.17
CA PRO A 59 -3.39 5.32 1.88
C PRO A 59 -2.67 5.91 3.10
N THR A 60 -1.39 6.22 2.96
CA THR A 60 -0.71 7.20 3.80
C THR A 60 -1.16 8.59 3.34
N PRO A 61 -1.66 9.43 4.26
CA PRO A 61 -0.93 10.67 4.49
C PRO A 61 -0.97 11.10 5.97
N ALA A 62 0.15 10.95 6.68
CA ALA A 62 0.54 11.83 7.79
C ALA A 62 1.98 11.53 8.25
N GLN A 63 2.97 11.96 7.47
CA GLN A 63 4.14 12.55 8.11
C GLN A 63 3.72 13.91 8.63
N VAL A 64 3.50 14.03 9.94
CA VAL A 64 3.84 15.23 10.70
C VAL A 64 4.35 14.73 12.05
N ILE A 65 5.66 14.66 12.20
CA ILE A 65 6.29 14.72 13.52
C ILE A 65 6.21 16.20 13.93
N PRO A 66 5.62 16.51 15.09
CA PRO A 66 6.29 17.43 16.00
C PRO A 66 6.48 16.82 17.41
N PRO A 67 7.39 17.41 18.19
CA PRO A 67 8.15 16.75 19.24
C PRO A 67 7.43 16.78 20.59
N GLY A 68 7.70 15.77 21.42
CA GLY A 68 7.48 15.85 22.87
C GLY A 68 6.37 14.95 23.38
N ALA A 69 6.71 13.69 23.71
CA ALA A 69 6.09 12.89 24.77
C ALA A 69 6.79 11.52 24.91
N ALA A 70 8.03 11.51 25.41
CA ALA A 70 8.68 10.33 26.00
C ALA A 70 9.90 10.85 26.78
N GLY A 71 9.73 11.28 28.02
CA GLY A 71 9.89 10.41 29.19
C GLY A 71 11.20 10.80 29.90
N PRO A 72 11.24 10.90 31.24
CA PRO A 72 12.43 11.40 31.94
C PRO A 72 13.58 10.43 31.75
N SER A 73 14.70 10.90 31.21
CA SER A 73 15.94 10.14 31.11
C SER A 73 16.40 9.69 32.50
N PRO A 74 16.55 8.39 32.80
CA PRO A 74 17.57 7.96 33.75
C PRO A 74 18.90 8.06 33.00
N VAL A 75 19.48 9.27 32.96
CA VAL A 75 20.89 9.43 32.58
C VAL A 75 21.69 8.62 33.60
N GLY A 76 22.24 7.50 33.14
CA GLY A 76 23.14 6.64 33.90
C GLY A 76 24.36 7.44 34.34
N ILE A 77 24.30 7.88 35.58
CA ILE A 77 25.40 8.46 36.35
C ILE A 77 26.25 7.27 36.83
N SER A 78 27.03 6.62 35.95
CA SER A 78 27.88 5.50 36.42
C SER A 78 29.14 5.20 35.62
N GLU A 79 29.25 5.57 34.34
CA GLU A 79 30.39 5.05 33.56
C GLU A 79 31.59 6.02 33.43
N ARG A 80 31.38 7.33 33.50
CA ARG A 80 32.44 8.30 33.14
C ARG A 80 33.37 8.76 34.28
N GLN A 81 33.13 8.35 35.52
CA GLN A 81 33.96 8.73 36.67
C GLN A 81 34.93 7.61 37.12
N ARG A 82 34.89 6.44 36.48
CA ARG A 82 35.78 5.30 36.80
C ARG A 82 37.07 5.28 35.98
N GLU A 83 37.20 6.15 34.99
CA GLU A 83 38.34 6.17 34.06
C GLU A 83 39.33 7.35 34.30
N ARG A 84 39.15 8.10 35.39
CA ARG A 84 40.01 9.26 35.72
C ARG A 84 40.59 9.26 37.14
N ALA A 85 40.82 8.08 37.72
CA ALA A 85 41.56 7.92 38.98
C ALA A 85 42.73 6.96 38.79
#